data_AF-A0A2M7D9R4-F1
#
_entry.id   AF-A0A2M7D9R4-F1
#
_cell.length_a   1.000
_cell.length_b   1.000
_cell.length_c   1.000
_cell.angle_alpha   90.00
_cell.angle_beta   90.00
_cell.angle_gamma   90.00
#
_symmetry.space_group_name_H-M   'P 1'
#
loop_
_entity.id
_entity.type
_entity.pdbx_description
1 polymer ?
#
loop_
_entity_poly.entity_id
_entity_poly.type
_entity_poly.pdbx_seq_one_letter_code
_entity_poly.pdbx_strand_id
1 'polypeptide(L)'
;MNKLEANKEKIQERLEQNLEKVSTSTLEKVSTSTKETIIQIQDRIMEKIQERNTEGTTTNACITLWDPVCGVNGKTYSNSCFARLAGIEVDYEGECKELSPIGTRCWKASDCESDYCLFEPLGIETGICAVKATSEETEE
;
A
#
# COMPACT_ATOMS: atom_id res chain seq x y z
N MET A 1 32.55 -15.66 -70.79
CA MET A 1 31.22 -15.30 -70.26
C MET A 1 30.56 -14.28 -71.18
N ASN A 2 29.30 -14.50 -71.52
CA ASN A 2 28.55 -13.64 -72.43
C ASN A 2 28.05 -12.38 -71.70
N LYS A 3 28.02 -11.22 -72.37
CA LYS A 3 27.43 -9.97 -71.84
C LYS A 3 26.01 -10.16 -71.29
N LEU A 4 25.26 -11.10 -71.86
CA LEU A 4 23.91 -11.45 -71.39
C LEU A 4 23.91 -12.10 -70.00
N GLU A 5 24.88 -12.98 -69.72
CA GLU A 5 25.00 -13.68 -68.43
C GLU A 5 25.41 -12.70 -67.32
N ALA A 6 26.38 -11.83 -67.61
CA ALA A 6 26.82 -10.80 -66.67
C ALA A 6 25.70 -9.78 -66.35
N ASN A 7 24.82 -9.49 -67.32
CA ASN A 7 23.65 -8.64 -67.08
C ASN A 7 22.58 -9.35 -66.26
N LYS A 8 22.35 -10.64 -66.50
CA LYS A 8 21.40 -11.46 -65.71
C LYS A 8 21.84 -11.53 -64.24
N GLU A 9 23.12 -11.76 -64.00
CA GLU A 9 23.68 -11.85 -62.65
C GLU A 9 23.56 -10.52 -61.88
N LYS A 10 23.85 -9.39 -62.53
CA LYS A 10 23.64 -8.06 -61.93
C LYS A 10 22.18 -7.72 -61.63
N ILE A 11 21.25 -8.17 -62.47
CA ILE A 11 19.81 -7.97 -62.24
C ILE A 11 19.36 -8.84 -61.06
N GLN A 12 19.84 -10.08 -60.99
CA GLN A 12 19.51 -11.01 -59.92
C GLN A 12 20.05 -10.53 -58.57
N GLU A 13 21.30 -10.07 -58.53
CA GLU A 13 21.91 -9.49 -57.32
C GLU A 13 21.12 -8.26 -56.82
N ARG A 14 20.69 -7.38 -57.73
CA ARG A 14 19.86 -6.23 -57.38
C ARG A 14 18.47 -6.63 -56.87
N LEU A 15 17.90 -7.69 -57.45
CA LEU A 15 16.60 -8.20 -57.01
C LEU A 15 16.69 -8.76 -55.59
N GLU A 16 17.74 -9.54 -55.30
CA GLU A 16 18.02 -10.10 -53.98
C GLU A 16 18.29 -9.00 -52.94
N GLN A 17 19.12 -8.01 -53.27
CA GLN A 17 19.38 -6.85 -52.40
C GLN A 17 18.12 -6.04 -52.10
N ASN A 18 17.20 -5.93 -53.05
CA ASN A 18 15.94 -5.23 -52.83
C ASN A 18 14.96 -6.05 -52.00
N LEU A 19 14.94 -7.37 -52.19
CA LEU A 19 14.11 -8.29 -51.41
C LEU A 19 14.49 -8.27 -49.92
N GLU A 20 15.79 -8.25 -49.62
CA GLU A 20 16.32 -8.20 -48.25
C GLU A 20 16.02 -6.85 -47.57
N LYS A 21 16.12 -5.73 -48.30
CA LYS A 21 15.74 -4.39 -47.81
C LYS A 21 14.25 -4.28 -47.50
N VAL A 22 13.39 -4.95 -48.27
CA VAL A 22 11.94 -5.01 -48.01
C VAL A 22 11.66 -5.79 -46.72
N SER A 23 12.37 -6.89 -46.48
CA SER A 23 12.20 -7.74 -45.30
C SER A 23 12.59 -7.03 -43.99
N THR A 24 13.74 -6.36 -43.99
CA THR A 24 14.36 -5.79 -42.78
C THR A 24 13.83 -4.42 -42.38
N SER A 25 13.41 -3.59 -43.36
CA SER A 25 13.13 -2.18 -43.08
C SER A 25 11.69 -1.88 -42.66
N THR A 26 10.73 -2.73 -43.00
CA THR A 26 9.30 -2.41 -42.85
C THR A 26 8.57 -3.37 -41.92
N LEU A 27 8.74 -4.69 -42.09
CA LEU A 27 8.01 -5.68 -41.28
C LEU A 27 8.60 -5.86 -39.87
N GLU A 28 9.92 -5.86 -39.74
CA GLU A 28 10.58 -6.01 -38.43
C GLU A 28 10.41 -4.77 -37.55
N LYS A 29 10.48 -3.57 -38.14
CA LYS A 29 10.25 -2.30 -37.42
C LYS A 29 8.81 -2.14 -36.98
N VAL A 30 7.86 -2.53 -37.81
CA VAL A 30 6.44 -2.58 -37.43
C VAL A 30 6.22 -3.63 -36.34
N SER A 31 6.83 -4.82 -36.45
CA SER A 31 6.73 -5.88 -35.45
C SER A 31 7.31 -5.47 -34.09
N THR A 32 8.47 -4.81 -34.07
CA THR A 32 9.12 -4.32 -32.84
C THR A 32 8.38 -3.14 -32.24
N SER A 33 7.99 -2.14 -33.04
CA SER A 33 7.18 -1.00 -32.57
C SER A 33 5.80 -1.43 -32.05
N THR A 34 5.17 -2.41 -32.68
CA THR A 34 3.89 -2.98 -32.22
C THR A 34 4.08 -3.77 -30.93
N LYS A 35 5.16 -4.55 -30.80
CA LYS A 35 5.50 -5.25 -29.55
C LYS A 35 5.77 -4.28 -28.40
N GLU A 36 6.54 -3.22 -28.64
CA GLU A 36 6.81 -2.18 -27.63
C GLU A 36 5.53 -1.49 -27.17
N THR A 37 4.64 -1.15 -28.11
CA THR A 37 3.35 -0.52 -27.77
C THR A 37 2.45 -1.47 -26.97
N ILE A 38 2.39 -2.76 -27.34
CA ILE A 38 1.62 -3.77 -26.61
C ILE A 38 2.18 -3.97 -25.20
N ILE A 39 3.51 -4.05 -25.05
CA ILE A 39 4.17 -4.16 -23.74
C ILE A 39 3.84 -2.94 -22.87
N GLN A 40 3.95 -1.72 -23.43
CA GLN A 40 3.61 -0.49 -22.70
C GLN A 40 2.13 -0.43 -22.27
N ILE A 41 1.21 -0.90 -23.10
CA ILE A 41 -0.21 -0.98 -22.75
C ILE A 41 -0.44 -2.05 -21.69
N GLN A 42 0.25 -3.20 -21.79
CA GLN A 42 0.14 -4.29 -20.85
C GLN A 42 0.67 -3.89 -19.47
N ASP A 43 1.81 -3.22 -19.38
CA ASP A 43 2.37 -2.72 -18.12
C ASP A 43 1.41 -1.74 -17.42
N ARG A 44 0.85 -0.79 -18.17
CA ARG A 44 -0.15 0.18 -17.64
C ARG A 44 -1.45 -0.49 -17.19
N ILE A 45 -1.88 -1.55 -17.88
CA ILE A 45 -3.06 -2.32 -17.48
C ILE A 45 -2.76 -3.13 -16.21
N MET A 46 -1.58 -3.74 -16.11
CA MET A 46 -1.16 -4.53 -14.96
C MET A 46 -1.00 -3.66 -13.70
N GLU A 47 -0.43 -2.46 -13.83
CA GLU A 47 -0.37 -1.45 -12.77
C GLU A 47 -1.78 -1.09 -12.26
N LYS A 48 -2.71 -0.76 -13.17
CA LYS A 48 -4.11 -0.45 -12.83
C LYS A 48 -4.93 -1.63 -12.32
N ILE A 49 -4.50 -2.87 -12.59
CA ILE A 49 -5.12 -4.07 -12.03
C ILE A 49 -4.61 -4.30 -10.59
N GLN A 50 -3.33 -4.03 -10.31
CA GLN A 50 -2.76 -4.11 -8.96
C GLN A 50 -3.40 -3.10 -7.99
N GLU A 51 -3.69 -1.88 -8.46
CA GLU A 51 -4.42 -0.85 -7.69
C GLU A 51 -5.88 -1.24 -7.42
N ARG A 52 -6.54 -1.94 -8.34
CA ARG A 52 -7.93 -2.41 -8.15
C ARG A 52 -8.02 -3.68 -7.31
N ASN A 53 -7.00 -4.53 -7.32
CA ASN A 53 -6.97 -5.77 -6.53
C ASN A 53 -6.61 -5.54 -5.06
N THR A 54 -6.12 -4.36 -4.69
CA THR A 54 -5.93 -3.95 -3.30
C THR A 54 -7.24 -3.47 -2.64
N GLU A 55 -8.26 -3.13 -3.44
CA GLU A 55 -9.60 -2.74 -2.95
C GLU A 55 -10.73 -3.71 -3.39
N GLY A 56 -10.44 -4.66 -4.27
CA GLY A 56 -11.44 -5.31 -5.11
C GLY A 56 -11.61 -6.82 -4.95
N THR A 57 -11.56 -7.36 -3.74
CA THR A 57 -12.22 -8.64 -3.40
C THR A 57 -12.56 -8.70 -1.91
N THR A 58 -13.28 -7.71 -1.39
CA THR A 58 -14.00 -7.91 -0.15
C THR A 58 -15.48 -7.92 -0.47
N THR A 59 -16.09 -9.10 -0.43
CA THR A 59 -17.40 -9.16 0.21
C THR A 59 -17.28 -8.33 1.49
N ASN A 60 -18.12 -7.31 1.69
CA ASN A 60 -18.21 -6.52 2.93
C ASN A 60 -18.72 -7.38 4.11
N ALA A 61 -18.32 -8.64 4.15
CA ALA A 61 -18.65 -9.64 5.14
C ALA A 61 -17.45 -9.76 6.07
N CYS A 62 -17.64 -9.32 7.30
CA CYS A 62 -16.74 -9.64 8.40
C CYS A 62 -17.30 -10.84 9.16
N ILE A 63 -16.41 -11.68 9.68
CA ILE A 63 -16.81 -12.67 10.67
C ILE A 63 -17.32 -11.94 11.91
N THR A 64 -18.32 -12.50 12.58
CA THR A 64 -18.90 -11.93 13.81
C THR A 64 -18.16 -12.41 15.07
N LEU A 65 -16.91 -12.89 14.91
CA LEU A 65 -16.06 -13.24 16.04
C LEU A 65 -15.77 -11.97 16.83
N TRP A 66 -15.94 -12.06 18.15
CA TRP A 66 -15.59 -11.01 19.08
C TRP A 66 -14.09 -11.05 19.36
N ASP A 67 -13.36 -10.10 18.76
CA ASP A 67 -11.93 -9.88 18.91
C ASP A 67 -11.68 -8.37 18.90
N PRO A 68 -12.09 -7.67 19.97
CA PRO A 68 -12.34 -6.23 19.92
C PRO A 68 -11.06 -5.44 19.68
N VAL A 69 -11.21 -4.30 19.00
CA VAL A 69 -10.13 -3.33 18.79
C VAL A 69 -10.61 -1.91 19.06
N CYS A 70 -9.73 -1.05 19.55
CA CYS A 70 -9.99 0.36 19.72
C CYS A 70 -9.53 1.11 18.47
N GLY A 71 -10.43 1.85 17.83
CA GLY A 71 -10.07 2.71 16.70
C GLY A 71 -9.44 4.02 17.17
N VAL A 72 -8.67 4.68 16.29
CA VAL A 72 -8.09 6.02 16.55
C VAL A 72 -9.13 7.10 16.85
N ASN A 73 -10.41 6.83 16.57
CA ASN A 73 -11.55 7.68 16.89
C ASN A 73 -12.13 7.42 18.30
N GLY A 74 -11.48 6.59 19.13
CA GLY A 74 -11.93 6.26 20.47
C GLY A 74 -13.17 5.35 20.53
N LYS A 75 -13.52 4.68 19.42
CA LYS A 75 -14.65 3.74 19.37
C LYS A 75 -14.19 2.29 19.30
N THR A 76 -14.80 1.44 20.12
CA THR A 76 -14.63 -0.01 20.06
C THR A 76 -15.29 -0.60 18.82
N TYR A 77 -14.56 -1.43 18.08
CA TYR A 77 -15.07 -2.25 16.98
C TYR A 77 -15.01 -3.73 17.38
N SER A 78 -15.99 -4.53 16.93
CA SER A 78 -16.07 -5.97 17.27
C SER A 78 -14.86 -6.79 16.82
N ASN A 79 -14.21 -6.36 15.74
CA ASN A 79 -12.90 -6.83 15.30
C ASN A 79 -12.28 -5.87 14.27
N SER A 80 -11.02 -6.12 13.93
CA SER A 80 -10.24 -5.34 12.96
C SER A 80 -10.88 -5.25 11.56
N CYS A 81 -11.65 -6.26 11.16
CA CYS A 81 -12.39 -6.21 9.90
C CYS A 81 -13.48 -5.14 9.93
N PHE A 82 -14.25 -5.05 11.01
CA PHE A 82 -15.28 -4.00 11.17
C PHE A 82 -14.68 -2.59 11.28
N ALA A 83 -13.50 -2.44 11.91
CA ALA A 83 -12.78 -1.16 11.92
C ALA A 83 -12.37 -0.74 10.49
N ARG A 84 -11.82 -1.68 9.70
CA ARG A 84 -11.45 -1.43 8.30
C ARG A 84 -12.66 -1.09 7.42
N LEU A 85 -13.80 -1.79 7.58
CA LEU A 85 -15.03 -1.46 6.85
C LEU A 85 -15.57 -0.07 7.18
N ALA A 86 -15.33 0.42 8.41
CA ALA A 86 -15.66 1.77 8.81
C ALA A 86 -14.63 2.82 8.33
N GLY A 87 -13.53 2.39 7.68
CA GLY A 87 -12.44 3.26 7.26
C GLY A 87 -11.64 3.83 8.44
N ILE A 88 -11.62 3.14 9.58
CA ILE A 88 -10.94 3.58 10.80
C ILE A 88 -9.72 2.71 11.06
N GLU A 89 -8.58 3.35 11.29
CA GLU A 89 -7.35 2.69 11.72
C GLU A 89 -7.45 2.21 13.18
N VAL A 90 -6.83 1.06 13.46
CA VAL A 90 -6.77 0.49 14.81
C VAL A 90 -5.65 1.18 15.59
N ASP A 91 -5.99 1.68 16.77
CA ASP A 91 -5.04 2.25 17.74
C ASP A 91 -4.40 1.13 18.58
N TYR A 92 -5.21 0.33 19.26
CA TYR A 92 -4.74 -0.83 20.03
C TYR A 92 -5.76 -1.98 20.08
N GLU A 93 -5.27 -3.18 20.37
CA GLU A 93 -6.09 -4.38 20.58
C GLU A 93 -6.88 -4.30 21.91
N GLY A 94 -8.09 -4.82 21.91
CA GLY A 94 -9.04 -4.73 23.02
C GLY A 94 -10.09 -3.65 22.82
N GLU A 95 -11.07 -3.60 23.72
CA GLU A 95 -12.07 -2.53 23.73
C GLU A 95 -11.42 -1.18 24.07
N CYS A 96 -11.98 -0.09 23.52
CA CYS A 96 -11.60 1.25 23.95
C CYS A 96 -11.89 1.41 25.44
N LYS A 97 -10.90 1.90 26.16
CA LYS A 97 -11.04 2.27 27.56
C LYS A 97 -11.75 3.63 27.61
N GLU A 98 -12.76 3.77 28.45
CA GLU A 98 -13.28 5.09 28.82
C GLU A 98 -12.12 5.94 29.37
N LEU A 99 -12.18 7.27 29.20
CA LEU A 99 -11.18 8.22 29.74
C LEU A 99 -10.84 7.78 31.16
N SER A 100 -9.61 7.31 31.33
CA SER A 100 -9.39 6.31 32.35
C SER A 100 -9.07 6.94 33.71
N PRO A 101 -9.57 6.36 34.81
CA PRO A 101 -9.22 6.77 36.17
C PRO A 101 -7.72 6.54 36.46
N ILE A 102 -7.28 7.13 37.58
CA ILE A 102 -5.92 7.02 38.14
C ILE A 102 -5.41 5.57 38.06
N GLY A 103 -4.17 5.38 37.62
CA GLY A 103 -3.52 4.08 37.52
C GLY A 103 -3.65 3.38 36.16
N THR A 104 -4.31 4.01 35.17
CA THR A 104 -4.48 3.43 33.84
C THR A 104 -3.42 3.87 32.84
N ARG A 105 -3.15 3.03 31.84
CA ARG A 105 -2.14 3.31 30.81
C ARG A 105 -2.53 4.50 29.91
N CYS A 106 -1.58 5.38 29.63
CA CYS A 106 -1.73 6.59 28.82
C CYS A 106 -0.54 6.80 27.87
N TRP A 107 -0.74 7.58 26.81
CA TRP A 107 0.31 8.02 25.87
C TRP A 107 0.49 9.54 25.83
N LYS A 108 -0.48 10.30 26.33
CA LYS A 108 -0.42 11.75 26.50
C LYS A 108 -1.31 12.18 27.67
N ALA A 109 -1.09 13.38 28.18
CA ALA A 109 -1.86 13.90 29.32
C ALA A 109 -3.38 13.93 29.06
N SER A 110 -3.81 14.17 27.81
CA SER A 110 -5.23 14.18 27.46
C SER A 110 -5.92 12.81 27.53
N ASP A 111 -5.17 11.72 27.67
CA ASP A 111 -5.74 10.38 27.84
C ASP A 111 -6.20 10.14 29.30
N CYS A 112 -5.80 11.02 30.22
CA CYS A 112 -6.14 10.95 31.62
C CYS A 112 -7.25 11.94 31.93
N GLU A 113 -8.27 11.47 32.66
CA GLU A 113 -9.24 12.36 33.30
C GLU A 113 -8.57 13.17 34.45
N SER A 114 -7.46 12.64 35.00
CA SER A 114 -6.58 13.28 35.99
C SER A 114 -5.43 14.09 35.37
N ASP A 115 -4.78 14.94 36.16
CA ASP A 115 -3.88 16.02 35.70
C ASP A 115 -2.74 15.63 34.72
N TYR A 116 -2.15 14.43 34.76
CA TYR A 116 -1.05 14.07 33.84
C TYR A 116 -0.76 12.56 33.68
N CYS A 117 -0.04 12.25 32.59
CA CYS A 117 0.48 10.93 32.25
C CYS A 117 1.94 10.77 32.71
N LEU A 118 2.22 9.82 33.60
CA LEU A 118 3.56 9.50 34.10
C LEU A 118 4.25 8.45 33.23
N PHE A 119 5.29 8.81 32.50
CA PHE A 119 6.13 7.85 31.79
C PHE A 119 7.16 7.24 32.73
N GLU A 120 7.21 5.90 32.80
CA GLU A 120 8.27 5.23 33.54
C GLU A 120 9.63 5.47 32.88
N PRO A 121 10.72 5.60 33.67
CA PRO A 121 12.06 5.84 33.14
C PRO A 121 12.62 4.68 32.29
N LEU A 122 11.96 3.52 32.29
CA LEU A 122 12.44 2.28 31.67
C LEU A 122 12.07 2.14 30.18
N GLY A 123 11.60 3.21 29.53
CA GLY A 123 11.46 3.25 28.07
C GLY A 123 10.31 2.40 27.52
N ILE A 124 9.31 2.09 28.35
CA ILE A 124 8.04 1.58 27.83
C ILE A 124 7.37 2.80 27.17
N GLU A 125 6.94 2.68 25.90
CA GLU A 125 6.32 3.78 25.12
C GLU A 125 5.00 4.31 25.72
N THR A 126 4.65 3.88 26.94
CA THR A 126 3.37 4.15 27.60
C THR A 126 3.56 4.50 29.06
N GLY A 127 2.85 5.53 29.51
CA GLY A 127 2.80 5.98 30.90
C GLY A 127 1.55 5.52 31.64
N ILE A 128 1.37 6.03 32.85
CA ILE A 128 0.23 5.76 33.73
C ILE A 128 -0.41 7.08 34.20
N CYS A 129 -1.74 7.18 34.18
CA CYS A 129 -2.49 8.33 34.67
C CYS A 129 -2.33 8.50 36.17
N ALA A 130 -1.99 9.72 36.62
CA ALA A 130 -1.83 10.05 38.02
C ALA A 130 -2.42 11.42 38.36
N VAL A 131 -2.71 11.62 39.64
CA VAL A 131 -3.04 12.93 40.21
C VAL A 131 -1.77 13.63 40.65
N LYS A 132 -1.76 14.97 40.57
CA LYS A 132 -0.72 15.78 41.19
C LYS A 132 -0.74 15.56 42.69
N ALA A 133 0.42 15.25 43.30
CA ALA A 133 0.54 15.25 44.75
C ALA A 133 0.21 16.67 45.24
N THR A 134 -0.94 16.85 45.89
CA THR A 134 -1.19 18.04 46.67
C THR A 134 -0.22 17.97 47.84
N SER A 135 0.73 18.90 47.89
CA SER A 135 1.52 19.12 49.09
C SER A 135 0.60 19.74 50.16
N GLU A 136 -0.24 18.93 50.79
CA GLU A 136 -0.97 19.30 51.99
C GLU A 136 -0.22 18.78 53.21
N GLU A 137 0.44 19.74 53.87
CA GLU A 137 0.50 19.94 55.32
C GLU A 137 0.68 18.70 56.23
N THR A 138 1.89 18.60 56.79
CA THR A 138 2.02 18.26 58.21
C THR A 138 2.69 19.44 58.92
N GLU A 139 1.86 20.41 59.34
CA GLU A 139 2.08 21.10 60.62
C GLU A 139 1.76 20.09 61.73
N GLU A 140 2.79 19.54 62.37
CA GLU A 140 3.00 19.48 63.84
C GLU A 140 4.32 18.76 64.16
#